data_AF-A0A536WBQ4-F1
#
_entry.id   AF-A0A536WBQ4-F1
#
_cell.length_a   1.000
_cell.length_b   1.000
_cell.length_c   1.000
_cell.angle_alpha   90.00
_cell.angle_beta   90.00
_cell.angle_gamma   90.00
#
_symmetry.space_group_name_H-M   'P 1'
#
loop_
_entity.id
_entity.type
_entity.pdbx_description
1 polymer ?
#
loop_
_entity_poly.entity_id
_entity_poly.type
_entity_poly.pdbx_seq_one_letter_code
_entity_poly.pdbx_strand_id
1 'polypeptide(L)' 'GVAIVEGPVERTGAAGPILSIYFRDPDRNLIEVSNVLAR' A
#
# COMPACT_ATOMS: atom_id res chain seq x y z
N GLY A 1 -16.84 1.49 5.87
CA GLY A 1 -15.67 1.46 4.95
C GLY A 1 -14.39 1.59 5.75
N VAL A 2 -13.23 1.32 5.14
CA VAL A 2 -11.90 1.49 5.76
C VAL A 2 -11.28 2.77 5.21
N ALA A 3 -10.75 3.63 6.07
CA ALA A 3 -10.10 4.87 5.65
C ALA A 3 -8.71 4.60 5.09
N ILE A 4 -8.42 5.16 3.91
CA ILE A 4 -7.09 5.16 3.32
C ILE A 4 -6.27 6.27 3.95
N VAL A 5 -5.12 5.92 4.50
CA VAL A 5 -4.12 6.85 5.03
C VAL A 5 -3.38 7.51 3.87
N GLU A 6 -2.99 6.71 2.87
CA GLU A 6 -2.30 7.19 1.68
C GLU A 6 -2.51 6.22 0.51
N GLY A 7 -2.55 6.75 -0.71
CA GLY A 7 -2.58 5.98 -1.95
C GLY A 7 -3.85 6.18 -2.79
N PRO A 8 -3.89 5.62 -4.01
CA PRO A 8 -2.84 4.79 -4.63
C PRO A 8 -1.60 5.63 -4.98
N VAL A 9 -0.42 5.11 -4.63
CA VAL A 9 0.85 5.81 -4.83
C VAL A 9 1.96 4.83 -5.18
N GLU A 10 2.87 5.24 -6.06
CA GLU A 10 4.03 4.42 -6.43
C GLU A 10 5.05 4.34 -5.27
N ARG A 11 5.61 3.15 -5.10
CA ARG A 11 6.61 2.81 -4.10
C ARG A 11 7.64 1.84 -4.67
N THR A 12 8.76 1.71 -3.98
CA THR A 12 9.79 0.72 -4.29
C THR A 12 9.52 -0.55 -3.49
N GLY A 13 9.05 -1.60 -4.16
CA GLY A 13 8.94 -2.94 -3.59
C GLY A 13 10.24 -3.74 -3.73
N ALA A 14 10.31 -4.89 -3.05
CA ALA A 14 11.51 -5.73 -3.04
C ALA A 14 11.92 -6.25 -4.44
N ALA A 15 10.95 -6.44 -5.34
CA ALA A 15 11.16 -6.92 -6.71
C ALA A 15 11.08 -5.82 -7.77
N GLY A 16 10.90 -4.55 -7.40
CA GLY A 16 10.72 -3.44 -8.32
C GLY A 16 9.57 -2.50 -7.94
N PRO A 17 9.15 -1.59 -8.85
CA PRO A 17 8.08 -0.64 -8.58
C PRO A 17 6.75 -1.33 -8.26
N ILE A 18 6.03 -0.79 -7.28
CA ILE A 18 4.71 -1.26 -6.86
C ILE A 18 3.76 -0.08 -6.72
N LEU A 19 2.46 -0.33 -6.85
CA LEU A 19 1.39 0.64 -6.54
C LEU A 19 0.73 0.24 -5.23
N SER A 20 0.85 1.09 -4.21
CA SER A 20 0.47 0.79 -2.84
C SER A 20 -0.68 1.66 -2.33
N ILE A 21 -1.46 1.10 -1.42
CA ILE A 21 -2.36 1.81 -0.51
C ILE A 21 -2.01 1.48 0.94
N TYR A 22 -2.27 2.43 1.83
CA TYR A 22 -2.00 2.31 3.26
C TYR A 22 -3.29 2.52 4.05
N PHE A 23 -3.52 1.70 5.06
CA PHE A 23 -4.63 1.88 6.01
C PHE A 23 -4.25 1.34 7.40
N ARG A 24 -5.14 1.53 8.37
CA ARG A 24 -4.97 0.99 9.73
C ARG A 24 -5.96 -0.11 10.01
N ASP A 25 -5.48 -1.19 10.63
CA ASP A 25 -6.33 -2.23 11.22
C ASP A 25 -6.92 -1.73 12.58
N PRO A 26 -7.78 -2.53 13.25
CA PRO A 26 -8.36 -2.14 14.54
C PRO A 26 -7.34 -1.87 15.66
N ASP A 27 -6.18 -2.54 15.63
CA ASP A 27 -5.09 -2.36 16.59
C ASP A 27 -4.19 -1.15 16.24
N ARG A 28 -4.50 -0.46 15.13
CA ARG A 28 -3.80 0.69 14.55
C ARG A 28 -2.44 0.37 13.95
N ASN A 29 -2.17 -0.90 13.63
CA ASN A 29 -1.02 -1.27 12.80
C ASN A 29 -1.17 -0.63 11.42
N LEU A 30 -0.06 -0.17 10.85
CA LEU A 30 -0.05 0.34 9.48
C LEU A 30 0.07 -0.85 8.53
N ILE A 31 -0.95 -1.04 7.69
CA ILE A 31 -1.00 -2.11 6.70
C ILE A 31 -0.78 -1.50 5.32
N GLU A 32 0.15 -2.08 4.57
CA GLU A 32 0.35 -1.81 3.15
C GLU A 32 -0.24 -2.95 2.33
N VAL A 33 -1.07 -2.61 1.33
CA VAL A 33 -1.50 -3.53 0.29
C VAL A 33 -1.05 -2.96 -1.05
N SER A 34 -0.41 -3.78 -1.88
CA SER A 34 0.21 -3.32 -3.12
C SER A 34 0.10 -4.32 -4.27
N ASN A 35 0.16 -3.78 -5.49
CA ASN A 35 0.28 -4.55 -6.72
C ASN A 35 1.65 -4.30 -7.35
N VAL A 36 2.28 -5.34 -7.89
CA VAL A 36 3.51 -5.19 -8.67
C VAL A 36 3.22 -4.48 -9.98
N LEU A 37 3.97 -3.42 -10.28
CA LEU A 37 3.93 -2.76 -11.57
C LEU A 37 4.89 -3.52 -12.51
N ALA A 38 4.43 -4.67 -12.97
CA ALA A 38 5.08 -5.34 -14.09
C ALA A 38 4.97 -4.42 -15.32
N ARG A 39 6.07 -4.27 -16.05
CA ARG A 39 6.09 -3.51 -17.32
C ARG A 39 5.20 -4.18 -18.36
#